data_AF-A0A2R6NGE3-F1
#
_entry.id   AF-A0A2R6NGE3-F1
#
_cell.length_a   1.000
_cell.length_b   1.000
_cell.length_c   1.000
_cell.angle_alpha   90.00
_cell.angle_beta   90.00
_cell.angle_gamma   90.00
#
_symmetry.space_group_name_H-M   'P 1'
#
loop_
_entity.id
_entity.type
_entity.pdbx_description
1 polymer ?
#
loop_
_entity_poly.entity_id
_entity_poly.type
_entity_poly.pdbx_seq_one_letter_code
_entity_poly.pdbx_strand_id
1 'polypeptide(L)'
;MSGKGDSGRSYHLKCTGDALNTAQSHSGPKDLTLFGSCFCPFVQRVWVALEYLGIDYESSCYDDKAQPAAPNLRDLALIRLQADHVNRTLIPAFYRYLQAQDEEQQIEGGKEFMSALDGLVKLFERSDAETETNIGLWKESGQLGLADVMAGPWIFRATNVLAHYRGFSVPEGERFQAYVERLVNHPAFKKTCSTKDLYLESYER
;
A
#
# COMPACT_ATOMS: atom_id res chain seq x y z
N MET A 1 9.93 -31.32 -25.59
CA MET A 1 9.97 -29.99 -24.95
C MET A 1 9.57 -30.18 -23.49
N SER A 2 10.55 -30.22 -22.58
CA SER A 2 10.30 -30.45 -21.16
C SER A 2 9.73 -29.17 -20.54
N GLY A 3 8.49 -29.24 -20.04
CA GLY A 3 7.91 -28.16 -19.24
C GLY A 3 8.76 -27.94 -18.00
N LYS A 4 9.18 -26.69 -17.76
CA LYS A 4 9.78 -26.31 -16.49
C LYS A 4 8.71 -26.45 -15.42
N GLY A 5 8.87 -27.45 -14.54
CA GLY A 5 8.06 -27.61 -13.35
C GLY A 5 8.18 -26.37 -12.48
N ASP A 6 7.05 -25.95 -11.93
CA ASP A 6 6.96 -24.87 -10.97
C ASP A 6 7.94 -25.14 -9.83
N SER A 7 8.90 -24.22 -9.61
CA SER A 7 9.86 -24.40 -8.51
C SER A 7 9.04 -24.35 -7.23
N GLY A 8 8.87 -25.47 -6.53
CA GLY A 8 8.06 -25.60 -5.32
C GLY A 8 8.53 -24.70 -4.17
N ARG A 9 8.32 -23.39 -4.30
CA ARG A 9 8.67 -22.37 -3.33
C ARG A 9 7.56 -22.30 -2.28
N SER A 10 7.97 -22.33 -1.02
CA SER A 10 7.08 -22.19 0.14
C SER A 10 6.75 -20.71 0.34
N TYR A 11 5.54 -20.29 -0.04
CA TYR A 11 5.04 -18.95 0.26
C TYR A 11 4.35 -18.93 1.63
N HIS A 12 4.47 -17.80 2.35
CA HIS A 12 3.76 -17.61 3.61
C HIS A 12 2.25 -17.53 3.38
N LEU A 13 1.53 -18.55 3.85
CA LEU A 13 0.07 -18.66 3.75
C LEU A 13 -0.66 -18.00 4.93
N LYS A 14 0.07 -17.57 5.97
CA LYS A 14 -0.49 -17.00 7.19
C LYS A 14 0.14 -15.64 7.48
N CYS A 15 -0.69 -14.70 7.93
CA CYS A 15 -0.25 -13.43 8.48
C CYS A 15 0.62 -13.65 9.72
N THR A 16 1.43 -12.65 10.06
CA THR A 16 2.16 -12.57 11.33
C THR A 16 1.87 -11.22 12.01
N GLY A 17 2.25 -11.06 13.28
CA GLY A 17 2.11 -9.78 14.00
C GLY A 17 0.66 -9.29 14.13
N ASP A 18 0.46 -7.97 14.00
CA ASP A 18 -0.86 -7.35 14.13
C ASP A 18 -1.84 -7.84 13.04
N ALA A 19 -1.35 -8.12 11.84
CA ALA A 19 -2.13 -8.75 10.77
C ALA A 19 -2.69 -10.12 11.14
N LEU A 20 -1.97 -10.91 11.95
CA LEU A 20 -2.47 -12.21 12.42
C LEU A 20 -3.62 -12.05 13.42
N ASN A 21 -3.49 -11.10 14.35
CA ASN A 21 -4.53 -10.82 15.34
C ASN A 21 -5.83 -10.36 14.66
N THR A 22 -5.71 -9.45 13.68
CA THR A 22 -6.85 -8.97 12.88
C THR A 22 -7.48 -10.10 12.07
N ALA A 23 -6.67 -10.95 11.41
CA ALA A 23 -7.22 -12.09 10.67
C ALA A 23 -7.97 -13.08 11.58
N GLN A 24 -7.49 -13.30 12.81
CA GLN A 24 -8.15 -14.17 13.78
C GLN A 24 -9.46 -13.56 14.32
N SER A 25 -9.54 -12.24 14.51
CA SER A 25 -10.79 -11.59 14.95
C SER A 25 -11.87 -11.56 13.86
N HIS A 26 -11.50 -11.79 12.60
CA HIS A 26 -12.38 -11.80 11.43
C HIS A 26 -12.60 -13.21 10.85
N SER A 27 -12.33 -14.27 11.60
CA SER A 27 -12.45 -15.66 11.12
C SER A 27 -13.87 -16.25 11.17
N GLY A 28 -14.87 -15.47 11.60
CA GLY A 28 -16.27 -15.90 11.69
C GLY A 28 -17.05 -15.62 10.40
N PRO A 29 -18.14 -16.37 10.13
CA PRO A 29 -18.92 -16.19 8.91
C PRO A 29 -19.61 -14.82 8.85
N LYS A 30 -19.47 -14.10 7.74
CA LYS A 30 -20.04 -12.74 7.53
C LYS A 30 -20.49 -12.52 6.08
N ASP A 31 -21.29 -11.46 5.88
CA ASP A 31 -21.89 -11.13 4.57
C ASP A 31 -20.87 -10.67 3.52
N LEU A 32 -19.75 -10.09 3.93
CA LEU A 32 -18.65 -9.67 3.05
C LEU A 32 -17.40 -10.47 3.37
N THR A 33 -16.63 -10.85 2.36
CA THR A 33 -15.42 -11.64 2.57
C THR A 33 -14.22 -11.12 1.78
N LEU A 34 -13.08 -10.96 2.45
CA LEU A 34 -11.84 -10.42 1.87
C LEU A 34 -10.89 -11.55 1.42
N PHE A 35 -10.49 -11.54 0.14
CA PHE A 35 -9.56 -12.52 -0.43
C PHE A 35 -8.18 -11.95 -0.71
N GLY A 36 -7.15 -12.67 -0.27
CA GLY A 36 -5.79 -12.44 -0.72
C GLY A 36 -4.71 -12.97 0.20
N SER A 37 -3.47 -12.86 -0.27
CA SER A 37 -2.28 -13.21 0.50
C SER A 37 -1.85 -12.07 1.41
N CYS A 38 -1.43 -12.38 2.64
CA CYS A 38 -1.02 -11.44 3.68
C CYS A 38 0.13 -10.48 3.27
N PHE A 39 0.94 -10.88 2.29
CA PHE A 39 2.06 -10.09 1.76
C PHE A 39 1.68 -9.25 0.54
N CYS A 40 0.49 -9.42 -0.05
CA CYS A 40 0.12 -8.77 -1.30
C CYS A 40 -0.25 -7.29 -1.08
N PRO A 41 0.46 -6.33 -1.70
CA PRO A 41 0.16 -4.90 -1.52
C PRO A 41 -1.20 -4.49 -2.10
N PHE A 42 -1.71 -5.21 -3.10
CA PHE A 42 -3.02 -4.92 -3.70
C PHE A 42 -4.18 -5.30 -2.77
N VAL A 43 -4.05 -6.43 -2.07
CA VAL A 43 -5.02 -6.92 -1.08
C VAL A 43 -5.02 -6.00 0.15
N GLN A 44 -3.83 -5.54 0.56
CA GLN A 44 -3.67 -4.64 1.69
C GLN A 44 -4.46 -3.32 1.50
N ARG A 45 -4.63 -2.82 0.27
CA ARG A 45 -5.48 -1.64 -0.02
C ARG A 45 -6.91 -1.84 0.48
N VAL A 46 -7.53 -2.93 0.06
CA VAL A 46 -8.92 -3.24 0.40
C VAL A 46 -9.04 -3.50 1.90
N TRP A 47 -8.05 -4.20 2.47
CA TRP A 47 -8.03 -4.54 3.88
C TRP A 47 -8.01 -3.31 4.80
N VAL A 48 -7.16 -2.34 4.50
CA VAL A 48 -7.06 -1.09 5.27
C VAL A 48 -8.36 -0.30 5.19
N ALA A 49 -9.01 -0.25 4.02
CA ALA A 49 -10.29 0.44 3.86
C ALA A 49 -11.41 -0.21 4.69
N LEU A 50 -11.47 -1.55 4.72
CA LEU A 50 -12.46 -2.28 5.52
C LEU A 50 -12.28 -2.03 7.03
N GLU A 51 -11.03 -2.10 7.53
CA GLU A 51 -10.71 -1.81 8.93
C GLU A 51 -11.02 -0.35 9.31
N TYR A 52 -10.76 0.60 8.42
CA TYR A 52 -11.03 2.02 8.68
C TYR A 52 -12.53 2.32 8.73
N LEU A 53 -13.30 1.74 7.81
CA LEU A 53 -14.74 1.94 7.74
C LEU A 53 -15.52 1.11 8.76
N GLY A 54 -14.85 0.21 9.50
CA GLY A 54 -15.49 -0.70 10.44
C GLY A 54 -16.49 -1.63 9.77
N ILE A 55 -16.28 -1.94 8.49
CA ILE A 55 -17.15 -2.85 7.74
C ILE A 55 -16.81 -4.27 8.17
N ASP A 56 -17.84 -5.04 8.55
CA ASP A 56 -17.64 -6.39 9.05
C ASP A 56 -17.39 -7.35 7.88
N TYR A 57 -16.26 -8.06 7.89
CA TYR A 57 -15.86 -9.02 6.85
C TYR A 57 -15.30 -10.33 7.42
N GLU A 58 -15.49 -11.42 6.68
CA GLU A 58 -14.89 -12.76 6.85
C GLU A 58 -13.62 -12.86 5.96
N SER A 59 -12.77 -13.85 6.18
CA SER A 59 -11.65 -14.18 5.28
C SER A 59 -11.66 -15.65 4.78
N SER A 60 -12.50 -16.03 3.78
CA SER A 60 -12.39 -17.29 2.98
C SER A 60 -13.31 -17.42 1.71
N CYS A 61 -12.76 -17.87 0.57
CA CYS A 61 -13.17 -17.74 -0.87
C CYS A 61 -14.63 -17.43 -1.38
N TYR A 62 -14.73 -16.40 -2.27
CA TYR A 62 -15.71 -15.91 -3.31
C TYR A 62 -17.03 -15.09 -3.02
N ASP A 63 -17.15 -13.98 -3.81
CA ASP A 63 -18.27 -13.14 -4.39
C ASP A 63 -19.04 -12.01 -3.63
N ASP A 64 -19.77 -11.18 -4.41
CA ASP A 64 -19.76 -9.70 -4.59
C ASP A 64 -20.77 -8.81 -3.80
N LYS A 65 -20.50 -7.49 -3.87
CA LYS A 65 -21.34 -6.28 -3.61
C LYS A 65 -21.41 -5.67 -2.21
N ALA A 66 -20.88 -4.44 -2.09
CA ALA A 66 -21.59 -3.26 -1.57
C ALA A 66 -20.85 -1.96 -1.93
N GLN A 67 -21.58 -0.92 -2.32
CA GLN A 67 -21.04 0.36 -2.80
C GLN A 67 -21.33 1.46 -1.76
N PRO A 68 -20.33 2.21 -1.23
CA PRO A 68 -20.60 3.31 -0.30
C PRO A 68 -20.95 4.62 -1.01
N ALA A 69 -21.66 5.49 -0.28
CA ALA A 69 -22.28 6.72 -0.76
C ALA A 69 -21.29 7.73 -1.39
N ALA A 70 -21.78 8.48 -2.39
CA ALA A 70 -20.98 9.29 -3.29
C ALA A 70 -20.37 10.55 -2.63
N PRO A 71 -19.04 10.74 -2.69
CA PRO A 71 -18.38 12.02 -2.41
C PRO A 71 -18.68 13.08 -3.50
N ASN A 72 -18.36 14.35 -3.24
CA ASN A 72 -18.43 15.43 -4.23
C ASN A 72 -17.58 15.07 -5.48
N LEU A 73 -18.11 15.35 -6.68
CA LEU A 73 -17.50 15.01 -7.97
C LEU A 73 -16.07 15.53 -8.13
N ARG A 74 -15.75 16.69 -7.55
CA ARG A 74 -14.40 17.27 -7.60
C ARG A 74 -13.41 16.45 -6.77
N ASP A 75 -13.78 16.09 -5.55
CA ASP A 75 -12.93 15.30 -4.65
C ASP A 75 -12.73 13.89 -5.21
N LEU A 76 -13.77 13.29 -5.80
CA LEU A 76 -13.68 12.03 -6.54
C LEU A 76 -12.69 12.11 -7.71
N ALA A 77 -12.68 13.21 -8.46
CA ALA A 77 -11.77 13.38 -9.59
C ALA A 77 -10.31 13.50 -9.12
N LEU A 78 -10.05 14.24 -8.03
CA LEU A 78 -8.72 14.36 -7.44
C LEU A 78 -8.21 13.03 -6.86
N ILE A 79 -9.07 12.32 -6.15
CA ILE A 79 -8.79 10.98 -5.62
C ILE A 79 -8.49 10.00 -6.76
N ARG A 80 -9.25 10.04 -7.86
CA ARG A 80 -9.02 9.19 -9.04
C ARG A 80 -7.70 9.53 -9.74
N LEU A 81 -7.35 10.81 -9.82
CA LEU A 81 -6.07 11.25 -10.39
C LEU A 81 -4.89 10.76 -9.55
N GLN A 82 -4.99 10.84 -8.22
CA GLN A 82 -4.00 10.30 -7.30
C GLN A 82 -3.88 8.78 -7.44
N ALA A 83 -5.02 8.06 -7.49
CA ALA A 83 -5.05 6.62 -7.69
C ALA A 83 -4.44 6.20 -9.03
N ASP A 84 -4.70 6.97 -10.10
CA ASP A 84 -4.12 6.74 -11.42
C ASP A 84 -2.60 6.90 -11.42
N HIS A 85 -2.08 7.98 -10.83
CA HIS A 85 -0.64 8.19 -10.67
C HIS A 85 0.02 7.07 -9.87
N VAL A 86 -0.62 6.61 -8.78
CA VAL A 86 -0.12 5.47 -8.02
C VAL A 86 -0.03 4.22 -8.91
N ASN A 87 -1.10 3.89 -9.64
CA ASN A 87 -1.15 2.67 -10.45
C ASN A 87 -0.24 2.70 -11.68
N ARG A 88 -0.10 3.86 -12.34
CA ARG A 88 0.63 4.00 -13.61
C ARG A 88 2.08 4.40 -13.43
N THR A 89 2.42 5.06 -12.32
CA THR A 89 3.75 5.66 -12.11
C THR A 89 4.44 5.05 -10.89
N LEU A 90 3.82 5.13 -9.70
CA LEU A 90 4.47 4.71 -8.46
C LEU A 90 4.72 3.21 -8.41
N ILE A 91 3.71 2.39 -8.71
CA ILE A 91 3.82 0.92 -8.64
C ILE A 91 4.82 0.39 -9.67
N PRO A 92 4.77 0.78 -10.95
CA PRO A 92 5.74 0.28 -11.92
C PRO A 92 7.17 0.72 -11.60
N ALA A 93 7.37 1.96 -11.13
CA ALA A 93 8.69 2.45 -10.72
C ALA A 93 9.25 1.65 -9.52
N PHE A 94 8.41 1.34 -8.52
CA PHE A 94 8.81 0.49 -7.40
C PHE A 94 9.35 -0.88 -7.87
N TYR A 95 8.61 -1.56 -8.76
CA TYR A 95 9.04 -2.88 -9.24
C TYR A 95 10.24 -2.82 -10.17
N ARG A 96 10.36 -1.77 -11.02
CA ARG A 96 11.55 -1.56 -11.85
C ARG A 96 12.79 -1.39 -10.97
N TYR A 97 12.71 -0.56 -9.94
CA TYR A 97 13.83 -0.37 -9.02
C TYR A 97 14.20 -1.64 -8.25
N LEU A 98 13.18 -2.35 -7.74
CA LEU A 98 13.40 -3.59 -6.99
C LEU A 98 14.00 -4.71 -7.86
N GLN A 99 13.60 -4.81 -9.13
CA GLN A 99 14.00 -5.91 -10.02
C GLN A 99 15.26 -5.62 -10.83
N ALA A 100 15.70 -4.36 -10.91
CA ALA A 100 16.92 -3.97 -11.60
C ALA A 100 18.12 -4.79 -11.11
N GLN A 101 18.83 -5.42 -12.05
CA GLN A 101 20.02 -6.24 -11.78
C GLN A 101 21.29 -5.40 -11.95
N ASP A 102 21.37 -4.64 -13.03
CA ASP A 102 22.55 -3.84 -13.39
C ASP A 102 22.57 -2.51 -12.63
N GLU A 103 23.76 -2.04 -12.25
CA GLU A 103 23.95 -0.83 -11.43
C GLU A 103 23.34 0.42 -12.09
N GLU A 104 23.48 0.57 -13.41
CA GLU A 104 22.89 1.67 -14.16
C GLU A 104 21.35 1.68 -14.06
N GLN A 105 20.72 0.50 -14.21
CA GLN A 105 19.27 0.36 -14.09
C GLN A 105 18.79 0.55 -12.64
N GLN A 106 19.62 0.21 -11.65
CA GLN A 106 19.31 0.46 -10.25
C GLN A 106 19.29 1.97 -9.96
N ILE A 107 20.28 2.72 -10.45
CA ILE A 107 20.34 4.18 -10.32
C ILE A 107 19.13 4.83 -11.00
N GLU A 108 18.83 4.41 -12.24
CA GLU A 108 17.72 4.99 -13.00
C GLU A 108 16.36 4.64 -12.39
N GLY A 109 16.16 3.37 -11.99
CA GLY A 109 14.95 2.95 -11.29
C GLY A 109 14.75 3.67 -9.95
N GLY A 110 15.84 3.92 -9.21
CA GLY A 110 15.80 4.72 -7.99
C GLY A 110 15.36 6.16 -8.24
N LYS A 111 15.94 6.84 -9.24
CA LYS A 111 15.54 8.20 -9.66
C LYS A 111 14.09 8.25 -10.11
N GLU A 112 13.65 7.26 -10.87
CA GLU A 112 12.27 7.18 -11.35
C GLU A 112 11.30 7.01 -10.17
N PHE A 113 11.63 6.16 -9.20
CA PHE A 113 10.81 5.97 -8.01
C PHE A 113 10.74 7.25 -7.16
N MET A 114 11.86 7.95 -6.99
CA MET A 114 11.89 9.27 -6.32
C MET A 114 11.02 10.29 -7.05
N SER A 115 11.11 10.36 -8.38
CA SER A 115 10.27 11.24 -9.20
C SER A 115 8.78 10.90 -9.08
N ALA A 116 8.44 9.61 -8.96
CA ALA A 116 7.08 9.16 -8.75
C ALA A 116 6.54 9.58 -7.36
N LEU A 117 7.38 9.54 -6.33
CA LEU A 117 7.05 10.05 -4.99
C LEU A 117 6.84 11.57 -5.01
N ASP A 118 7.73 12.32 -5.67
CA ASP A 118 7.58 13.77 -5.82
C ASP A 118 6.30 14.15 -6.56
N GLY A 119 5.95 13.39 -7.60
CA GLY A 119 4.68 13.55 -8.31
C GLY A 119 3.47 13.33 -7.39
N LEU A 120 3.52 12.31 -6.52
CA LEU A 120 2.47 12.05 -5.54
C LEU A 120 2.37 13.18 -4.50
N VAL A 121 3.51 13.66 -3.98
CA VAL A 121 3.57 14.79 -3.04
C VAL A 121 2.93 16.04 -3.66
N LYS A 122 3.28 16.38 -4.91
CA LYS A 122 2.65 17.51 -5.63
C LYS A 122 1.12 17.36 -5.74
N LEU A 123 0.62 16.14 -5.94
CA LEU A 123 -0.81 15.87 -5.97
C LEU A 123 -1.47 16.01 -4.59
N PHE A 124 -0.76 15.66 -3.51
CA PHE A 124 -1.22 15.89 -2.14
C PHE A 124 -1.25 17.38 -1.80
N GLU A 125 -0.20 18.12 -2.10
CA GLU A 125 -0.14 19.57 -1.90
C GLU A 125 -1.22 20.30 -2.70
N ARG A 126 -1.45 19.89 -3.95
CA ARG A 126 -2.53 20.43 -4.78
C ARG A 126 -3.90 20.13 -4.17
N SER A 127 -4.13 18.92 -3.69
CA SER A 127 -5.40 18.55 -3.04
C SER A 127 -5.62 19.33 -1.74
N ASP A 128 -4.54 19.58 -0.97
CA ASP A 128 -4.58 20.38 0.24
C ASP A 128 -4.94 21.84 -0.06
N ALA A 129 -4.41 22.41 -1.14
CA ALA A 129 -4.68 23.77 -1.57
C ALA A 129 -6.06 23.96 -2.23
N GLU A 130 -6.54 22.96 -2.97
CA GLU A 130 -7.79 23.06 -3.76
C GLU A 130 -9.03 22.53 -3.04
N THR A 131 -8.88 21.87 -1.89
CA THR A 131 -10.00 21.27 -1.15
C THR A 131 -9.96 21.63 0.34
N GLU A 132 -11.14 21.94 0.88
CA GLU A 132 -11.34 22.12 2.33
C GLU A 132 -11.57 20.77 3.04
N THR A 133 -11.31 19.65 2.37
CA THR A 133 -11.51 18.33 2.95
C THR A 133 -10.46 18.07 4.02
N ASN A 134 -10.86 17.36 5.07
CA ASN A 134 -9.93 16.81 6.05
C ASN A 134 -9.50 15.39 5.67
N ILE A 135 -9.57 15.02 4.38
CA ILE A 135 -9.25 13.67 3.89
C ILE A 135 -7.80 13.65 3.39
N GLY A 136 -7.04 12.63 3.77
CA GLY A 136 -5.63 12.44 3.46
C GLY A 136 -4.72 12.65 4.66
N LEU A 137 -3.89 11.65 4.99
CA LEU A 137 -2.89 11.71 6.08
C LEU A 137 -1.74 12.68 5.80
N TRP A 138 -1.71 13.30 4.62
CA TRP A 138 -0.80 14.40 4.30
C TRP A 138 -0.98 15.60 5.26
N LYS A 139 -2.21 15.83 5.73
CA LYS A 139 -2.53 16.84 6.75
C LYS A 139 -2.39 16.21 8.15
N GLU A 140 -1.96 17.00 9.14
CA GLU A 140 -1.75 16.49 10.50
C GLU A 140 -3.04 15.97 11.15
N SER A 141 -4.16 16.68 10.95
CA SER A 141 -5.49 16.27 11.43
C SER A 141 -6.28 15.41 10.43
N GLY A 142 -5.63 15.00 9.34
CA GLY A 142 -6.26 14.33 8.22
C GLY A 142 -6.79 12.94 8.59
N GLN A 143 -7.96 12.62 8.04
CA GLN A 143 -8.54 11.29 8.06
C GLN A 143 -7.96 10.43 6.93
N LEU A 144 -7.85 9.13 7.15
CA LEU A 144 -7.34 8.21 6.14
C LEU A 144 -8.12 8.32 4.82
N GLY A 145 -7.43 8.70 3.75
CA GLY A 145 -8.00 8.87 2.42
C GLY A 145 -7.69 7.71 1.47
N LEU A 146 -8.42 7.66 0.35
CA LEU A 146 -8.21 6.61 -0.65
C LEU A 146 -6.78 6.66 -1.23
N ALA A 147 -6.20 7.83 -1.40
CA ALA A 147 -4.82 7.94 -1.91
C ALA A 147 -3.78 7.37 -0.93
N ASP A 148 -3.99 7.55 0.38
CA ASP A 148 -3.15 6.95 1.42
C ASP A 148 -3.25 5.42 1.38
N VAL A 149 -4.48 4.90 1.24
CA VAL A 149 -4.74 3.46 1.08
C VAL A 149 -4.08 2.91 -0.17
N MET A 150 -4.14 3.65 -1.28
CA MET A 150 -3.61 3.21 -2.57
C MET A 150 -2.09 3.22 -2.61
N ALA A 151 -1.43 4.25 -2.06
CA ALA A 151 0.02 4.40 -2.06
C ALA A 151 0.70 3.68 -0.89
N GLY A 152 0.01 3.57 0.24
CA GLY A 152 0.59 3.18 1.52
C GLY A 152 1.30 1.83 1.53
N PRO A 153 0.76 0.76 0.92
CA PRO A 153 1.45 -0.52 0.85
C PRO A 153 2.82 -0.46 0.18
N TRP A 154 3.01 0.39 -0.85
CA TRP A 154 4.30 0.55 -1.54
C TRP A 154 5.24 1.49 -0.80
N ILE A 155 4.71 2.54 -0.17
CA ILE A 155 5.51 3.43 0.69
C ILE A 155 6.07 2.65 1.88
N PHE A 156 5.23 1.86 2.56
CA PHE A 156 5.68 0.98 3.64
C PHE A 156 6.69 -0.06 3.15
N ARG A 157 6.49 -0.64 1.96
CA ARG A 157 7.47 -1.57 1.38
C ARG A 157 8.77 -0.90 0.96
N ALA A 158 8.74 0.38 0.62
CA ALA A 158 9.95 1.13 0.33
C ALA A 158 10.81 1.29 1.60
N THR A 159 10.19 1.55 2.76
CA THR A 159 10.92 1.71 4.04
C THR A 159 11.47 0.40 4.61
N ASN A 160 11.00 -0.77 4.14
CA ASN A 160 11.49 -2.07 4.60
C ASN A 160 12.27 -2.84 3.53
N VAL A 161 11.66 -3.16 2.39
CA VAL A 161 12.20 -4.02 1.32
C VAL A 161 13.19 -3.23 0.47
N LEU A 162 12.82 -2.05 -0.05
CA LEU A 162 13.78 -1.25 -0.82
C LEU A 162 14.94 -0.74 0.05
N ALA A 163 14.66 -0.38 1.31
CA ALA A 163 15.71 -0.02 2.26
C ALA A 163 16.72 -1.16 2.45
N HIS A 164 16.24 -2.42 2.55
CA HIS A 164 17.10 -3.59 2.74
C HIS A 164 17.86 -4.00 1.46
N TYR A 165 17.17 -4.12 0.32
CA TYR A 165 17.77 -4.67 -0.91
C TYR A 165 18.39 -3.62 -1.84
N ARG A 166 18.04 -2.35 -1.70
CA ARG A 166 18.45 -1.27 -2.61
C ARG A 166 18.98 -0.03 -1.91
N GLY A 167 19.07 -0.03 -0.57
CA GLY A 167 19.58 1.11 0.20
C GLY A 167 18.69 2.35 0.12
N PHE A 168 17.41 2.18 -0.22
CA PHE A 168 16.48 3.31 -0.33
C PHE A 168 16.33 4.02 1.02
N SER A 169 16.51 5.34 1.00
CA SER A 169 16.18 6.24 2.11
C SER A 169 14.97 7.08 1.75
N VAL A 170 14.09 7.29 2.71
CA VAL A 170 12.95 8.20 2.57
C VAL A 170 13.46 9.59 2.15
N PRO A 171 12.83 10.25 1.15
CA PRO A 171 13.19 11.60 0.72
C PRO A 171 13.36 12.58 1.89
N GLU A 172 14.33 13.50 1.75
CA GLU A 172 14.53 14.58 2.70
C GLU A 172 13.34 15.54 2.69
N GLY A 173 12.73 15.77 3.86
CA GLY A 173 11.58 16.64 4.01
C GLY A 173 10.74 16.25 5.22
N GLU A 174 10.70 17.12 6.22
CA GLU A 174 9.97 16.87 7.49
C GLU A 174 8.51 16.48 7.25
N ARG A 175 7.85 17.11 6.26
CA ARG A 175 6.44 16.85 5.93
C ARG A 175 6.21 15.45 5.35
N PHE A 176 7.11 14.98 4.47
CA PHE A 176 6.99 13.64 3.88
C PHE A 176 7.31 12.56 4.91
N GLN A 177 8.34 12.76 5.74
CA GLN A 177 8.66 11.85 6.84
C GLN A 177 7.51 11.74 7.85
N ALA A 178 6.93 12.88 8.26
CA ALA A 178 5.78 12.91 9.14
C ALA A 178 4.55 12.22 8.51
N TYR A 179 4.35 12.37 7.20
CA TYR A 179 3.31 11.63 6.48
C TYR A 179 3.54 10.12 6.51
N VAL A 180 4.75 9.65 6.22
CA VAL A 180 5.11 8.22 6.28
C VAL A 180 4.91 7.68 7.70
N GLU A 181 5.33 8.42 8.72
CA GLU A 181 5.15 8.05 10.11
C GLU A 181 3.66 7.94 10.49
N ARG A 182 2.84 8.93 10.11
CA ARG A 182 1.38 8.91 10.31
C ARG A 182 0.75 7.70 9.62
N LEU A 183 1.12 7.45 8.37
CA LEU A 183 0.60 6.34 7.58
C LEU A 183 0.93 4.99 8.22
N VAL A 184 2.20 4.74 8.56
CA VAL A 184 2.65 3.44 9.08
C VAL A 184 2.13 3.18 10.49
N ASN A 185 1.97 4.22 11.31
CA ASN A 185 1.43 4.11 12.67
C ASN A 185 -0.10 4.23 12.74
N HIS A 186 -0.79 4.52 11.63
CA HIS A 186 -2.24 4.61 11.62
C HIS A 186 -2.86 3.27 12.07
N PRO A 187 -3.80 3.24 13.04
CA PRO A 187 -4.32 2.00 13.61
C PRO A 187 -4.85 1.00 12.57
N ALA A 188 -5.63 1.49 11.61
CA ALA A 188 -6.16 0.65 10.52
C ALA A 188 -5.05 0.12 9.58
N PHE A 189 -3.97 0.89 9.39
CA PHE A 189 -2.86 0.45 8.54
C PHE A 189 -2.01 -0.60 9.26
N LYS A 190 -1.62 -0.31 10.50
CA LYS A 190 -0.79 -1.16 11.34
C LYS A 190 -1.40 -2.55 11.54
N LYS A 191 -2.71 -2.63 11.76
CA LYS A 191 -3.48 -3.88 11.83
C LYS A 191 -3.37 -4.78 10.60
N THR A 192 -2.97 -4.25 9.44
CA THR A 192 -2.81 -5.01 8.19
C THR A 192 -1.35 -5.34 7.87
N CYS A 193 -0.41 -4.89 8.71
CA CYS A 193 1.01 -5.12 8.50
C CYS A 193 1.47 -6.41 9.20
N SER A 194 2.17 -7.26 8.44
CA SER A 194 2.89 -8.42 8.97
C SER A 194 4.26 -8.01 9.51
N THR A 195 5.01 -8.96 10.06
CA THR A 195 6.39 -8.71 10.52
C THR A 195 7.33 -8.38 9.36
N LYS A 196 8.40 -7.64 9.65
CA LYS A 196 9.41 -7.23 8.66
C LYS A 196 10.00 -8.45 7.93
N ASP A 197 10.31 -9.52 8.66
CA ASP A 197 10.92 -10.73 8.10
C ASP A 197 10.02 -11.37 7.02
N LEU A 198 8.71 -11.43 7.27
CA LEU A 198 7.75 -11.97 6.30
C LEU A 198 7.79 -11.19 4.98
N TYR A 199 7.95 -9.86 5.04
CA TYR A 199 8.11 -9.07 3.83
C TYR A 199 9.44 -9.37 3.14
N LEU A 200 10.56 -9.38 3.84
CA LEU A 200 11.86 -9.65 3.23
C LEU A 200 11.88 -11.03 2.55
N GLU A 201 11.45 -12.07 3.25
CA GLU A 201 11.35 -13.44 2.72
C GLU A 201 10.42 -13.53 1.50
N SER A 202 9.34 -12.74 1.47
CA SER A 202 8.42 -12.71 0.32
C SER A 202 9.02 -12.08 -0.94
N TYR A 203 10.06 -11.25 -0.79
CA TYR A 203 10.73 -10.56 -1.89
C TYR A 203 12.13 -11.10 -2.20
N GLU A 204 12.63 -12.06 -1.43
CA GLU A 204 13.86 -12.79 -1.71
C GLU A 204 13.69 -13.58 -3.03
N ARG A 205 14.51 -13.27 -4.04
CA ARG A 205 14.44 -13.87 -5.38
C ARG A 205 15.80 -14.25 -5.92
#